data_AF-A0A1F8VPD8-F1
#
_entry.id   AF-A0A1F8VPD8-F1
#
_cell.length_a   1.000
_cell.length_b   1.000
_cell.length_c   1.000
_cell.angle_alpha   90.00
_cell.angle_beta   90.00
_cell.angle_gamma   90.00
#
_symmetry.space_group_name_H-M   'P 1'
#
loop_
_entity.id
_entity.type
_entity.pdbx_description
1 polymer ?
#
loop_
_entity_poly.entity_id
_entity_poly.type
_entity_poly.pdbx_seq_one_letter_code
_entity_poly.pdbx_strand_id
1 'polypeptide(L)'
;MPRSTPVALEKQQTTHRICFVLPNEKWELVIEFEDGHRLFKASIAREEFDWQELAYPHKLKNLVYTEKRIHWPGSRILGADYLYEKSVPLPPESLQFENLRLGYQNQAPSDKHPSHHVYCVYLYPFHEKPFAIGESIGGGHAEMGYSVNYTLAELLALPDWKRHFELSGGAWAVPLVSNANEPKVLLKQLVEMVCQREGGTQ
;
A
#
# COMPACT_ATOMS: atom_id res chain seq x y z
N MET A 1 21.26 22.65 -30.70
CA MET A 1 19.94 22.31 -30.12
C MET A 1 20.02 22.55 -28.62
N PRO A 2 19.48 23.66 -28.08
CA PRO A 2 19.48 23.87 -26.64
C PRO A 2 18.42 22.96 -26.00
N ARG A 3 18.83 22.21 -24.96
CA ARG A 3 17.92 21.43 -24.11
C ARG A 3 17.07 22.41 -23.32
N SER A 4 15.77 22.36 -23.53
CA SER A 4 14.78 23.12 -22.77
C SER A 4 14.83 22.68 -21.30
N THR A 5 15.27 23.56 -20.42
CA THR A 5 15.05 23.46 -18.98
C THR A 5 13.54 23.48 -18.73
N PRO A 6 12.97 22.62 -17.87
CA PRO A 6 11.57 22.76 -17.49
C PRO A 6 11.40 24.05 -16.70
N VAL A 7 10.59 24.94 -17.24
CA VAL A 7 10.11 26.16 -16.59
C VAL A 7 9.44 25.78 -15.27
N ALA A 8 9.77 26.50 -14.20
CA ALA A 8 9.08 26.42 -12.93
C ALA A 8 7.58 26.70 -13.13
N LEU A 9 6.73 25.69 -12.94
CA LEU A 9 5.28 25.85 -12.88
C LEU A 9 4.92 26.53 -11.54
N GLU A 10 4.91 27.86 -11.55
CA GLU A 10 4.26 28.67 -10.53
C GLU A 10 2.72 28.57 -10.66
N LYS A 11 2.08 28.12 -9.56
CA LYS A 11 0.69 28.39 -9.15
C LYS A 11 -0.42 28.09 -10.18
N GLN A 12 -0.58 26.84 -10.59
CA GLN A 12 -1.90 26.35 -10.96
C GLN A 12 -2.70 26.04 -9.69
N GLN A 13 -3.88 26.64 -9.57
CA GLN A 13 -4.82 26.33 -8.49
C GLN A 13 -5.37 24.93 -8.74
N THR A 14 -4.95 23.96 -7.92
CA THR A 14 -5.40 22.57 -8.01
C THR A 14 -6.91 22.50 -7.83
N THR A 15 -7.62 21.93 -8.79
CA THR A 15 -9.08 21.78 -8.73
C THR A 15 -9.50 20.52 -7.99
N HIS A 16 -8.68 19.48 -8.02
CA HIS A 16 -8.93 18.22 -7.32
C HIS A 16 -8.09 18.11 -6.05
N ARG A 17 -8.65 17.47 -5.03
CA ARG A 17 -8.02 17.25 -3.73
C ARG A 17 -7.88 15.77 -3.43
N ILE A 18 -6.67 15.33 -3.12
CA ILE A 18 -6.38 13.96 -2.68
C ILE A 18 -6.73 13.83 -1.19
N CYS A 19 -7.58 12.85 -0.86
CA CYS A 19 -7.98 12.54 0.51
C CYS A 19 -7.16 11.36 1.09
N PHE A 20 -6.87 10.37 0.25
CA PHE A 20 -6.18 9.14 0.63
C PHE A 20 -5.50 8.51 -0.59
N VAL A 21 -4.39 7.81 -0.36
CA VAL A 21 -3.65 7.08 -1.40
C VAL A 21 -3.27 5.70 -0.88
N LEU A 22 -3.65 4.66 -1.63
CA LEU A 22 -3.24 3.28 -1.39
C LEU A 22 -2.41 2.78 -2.59
N PRO A 23 -1.08 2.60 -2.44
CA PRO A 23 -0.29 1.89 -3.44
C PRO A 23 -0.55 0.39 -3.31
N ASN A 24 -1.33 -0.18 -4.23
CA ASN A 24 -1.77 -1.57 -4.11
C ASN A 24 -0.67 -2.58 -4.53
N GLU A 25 -0.92 -3.87 -4.29
CA GLU A 25 -0.02 -4.95 -4.73
C GLU A 25 -0.08 -5.26 -6.25
N LYS A 26 -0.75 -4.41 -7.04
CA LYS A 26 -0.93 -4.54 -8.50
C LYS A 26 -0.17 -3.47 -9.29
N TRP A 27 0.76 -2.75 -8.66
CA TRP A 27 1.52 -1.64 -9.28
C TRP A 27 0.66 -0.44 -9.68
N GLU A 28 -0.40 -0.19 -8.92
CA GLU A 28 -1.34 0.90 -9.14
C GLU A 28 -1.53 1.70 -7.85
N LEU A 29 -2.04 2.92 -7.99
CA LEU A 29 -2.46 3.75 -6.87
C LEU A 29 -3.98 3.85 -6.90
N VAL A 30 -4.63 3.40 -5.84
CA VAL A 30 -6.01 3.78 -5.57
C VAL A 30 -5.97 5.13 -4.87
N ILE A 31 -6.56 6.14 -5.50
CA ILE A 31 -6.54 7.52 -5.04
C ILE A 31 -7.98 7.91 -4.72
N GLU A 32 -8.22 8.29 -3.48
CA GLU A 32 -9.47 8.91 -3.07
C GLU A 32 -9.40 10.41 -3.33
N PHE A 33 -10.35 10.92 -4.11
CA PHE A 33 -10.65 12.33 -4.30
C PHE A 33 -11.99 12.66 -3.62
N GLU A 34 -12.35 13.95 -3.56
CA GLU A 34 -13.63 14.38 -2.96
C GLU A 34 -14.87 13.79 -3.63
N ASP A 35 -14.80 13.47 -4.92
CA ASP A 35 -15.91 12.97 -5.73
C ASP A 35 -15.90 11.44 -5.91
N GLY A 36 -14.89 10.74 -5.38
CA GLY A 36 -14.81 9.28 -5.42
C GLY A 36 -13.39 8.73 -5.54
N HIS A 37 -13.31 7.44 -5.88
CA HIS A 37 -12.04 6.74 -5.99
C HIS A 37 -11.63 6.59 -7.45
N ARG A 38 -10.33 6.66 -7.71
CA ARG A 38 -9.76 6.48 -9.03
C ARG A 38 -8.51 5.62 -8.97
N LEU A 39 -8.26 4.89 -10.05
CA LEU A 39 -7.11 3.99 -10.19
C LEU A 39 -6.09 4.60 -11.17
N PHE A 40 -4.90 4.88 -10.66
CA PHE A 40 -3.78 5.37 -11.46
C PHE A 40 -2.77 4.24 -11.67
N LYS A 41 -2.44 3.94 -12.94
CA LYS A 41 -1.44 2.92 -13.26
C LYS A 41 -0.04 3.53 -13.26
N ALA A 42 0.89 2.96 -12.48
CA ALA A 42 2.25 3.47 -12.41
C ALA A 42 2.98 3.44 -13.76
N SER A 43 2.55 2.59 -14.71
CA SER A 43 3.09 2.56 -16.08
C SER A 43 2.99 3.90 -16.79
N ILE A 44 1.94 4.70 -16.54
CA ILE A 44 1.77 6.03 -17.15
C ILE A 44 2.96 6.93 -16.81
N ALA A 45 3.35 6.97 -15.54
CA ALA A 45 4.50 7.78 -15.12
C ALA A 45 5.83 7.25 -15.66
N ARG A 46 5.96 5.91 -15.81
CA ARG A 46 7.15 5.29 -16.42
C ARG A 46 7.28 5.64 -17.89
N GLU A 47 6.17 5.69 -18.61
CA GLU A 47 6.13 5.95 -20.04
C GLU A 47 6.25 7.45 -20.36
N GLU A 48 5.54 8.31 -19.62
CA GLU A 48 5.51 9.76 -19.89
C GLU A 48 6.73 10.51 -19.33
N PHE A 49 7.33 10.05 -18.24
CA PHE A 49 8.44 10.75 -17.57
C PHE A 49 9.73 9.94 -17.45
N ASP A 50 9.78 8.74 -18.03
CA ASP A 50 10.92 7.81 -17.95
C ASP A 50 11.31 7.40 -16.50
N TRP A 51 10.33 7.35 -15.59
CA TRP A 51 10.55 6.99 -14.19
C TRP A 51 10.56 5.47 -13.99
N GLN A 52 11.45 4.75 -14.69
CA GLN A 52 11.51 3.28 -14.68
C GLN A 52 11.61 2.67 -13.28
N GLU A 53 12.11 3.43 -12.30
CA GLU A 53 12.19 2.98 -10.92
C GLU A 53 10.83 2.65 -10.30
N LEU A 54 9.73 3.22 -10.80
CA LEU A 54 8.38 2.90 -10.32
C LEU A 54 7.90 1.50 -10.75
N ALA A 55 8.69 0.76 -11.54
CA ALA A 55 8.43 -0.66 -11.83
C ALA A 55 8.73 -1.55 -10.62
N TYR A 56 9.53 -1.07 -9.66
CA TYR A 56 9.87 -1.81 -8.45
C TYR A 56 8.82 -1.53 -7.35
N PRO A 57 8.11 -2.53 -6.81
CA PRO A 57 7.03 -2.34 -5.84
C PRO A 57 7.41 -1.47 -4.63
N HIS A 58 8.59 -1.72 -4.05
CA HIS A 58 9.09 -0.96 -2.90
C HIS A 58 9.29 0.53 -3.25
N LYS A 59 9.81 0.83 -4.45
CA LYS A 59 10.00 2.21 -4.89
C LYS A 59 8.68 2.90 -5.23
N LEU A 60 7.71 2.17 -5.79
CA LEU A 60 6.36 2.71 -6.00
C LEU A 60 5.66 3.02 -4.68
N LYS A 61 5.79 2.16 -3.68
CA LYS A 61 5.18 2.36 -2.36
C LYS A 61 5.86 3.45 -1.55
N ASN A 62 7.14 3.71 -1.80
CA ASN A 62 7.90 4.80 -1.19
C ASN A 62 7.42 6.19 -1.67
N LEU A 63 6.23 6.57 -1.21
CA LEU A 63 5.59 7.82 -1.52
C LEU A 63 5.16 8.55 -0.25
N VAL A 64 5.06 9.87 -0.39
CA VAL A 64 4.31 10.73 0.53
C VAL A 64 3.33 11.55 -0.29
N TYR A 65 2.19 11.89 0.28
CA TYR A 65 1.21 12.70 -0.42
C TYR A 65 0.71 13.84 0.45
N THR A 66 0.22 14.85 -0.24
CA THR A 66 -0.56 15.95 0.32
C THR A 66 -1.86 16.00 -0.44
N GLU A 67 -2.78 16.84 0.01
CA GLU A 67 -4.02 17.14 -0.71
C GLU A 67 -3.83 17.56 -2.17
N LYS A 68 -2.64 18.03 -2.56
CA LYS A 68 -2.37 18.60 -3.89
C LYS A 68 -1.51 17.73 -4.79
N ARG A 69 -0.82 16.71 -4.26
CA ARG A 69 0.24 16.00 -4.99
C ARG A 69 0.75 14.76 -4.26
N ILE A 70 1.25 13.81 -5.05
CA ILE A 70 2.03 12.65 -4.60
C ILE A 70 3.51 12.89 -4.94
N HIS A 71 4.40 12.51 -4.03
CA HIS A 71 5.84 12.62 -4.16
C HIS A 71 6.50 11.26 -3.96
N TRP A 72 7.45 10.95 -4.83
CA TRP A 72 8.45 9.92 -4.64
C TRP A 72 9.83 10.58 -4.49
N PRO A 73 10.85 9.88 -3.97
CA PRO A 73 12.21 10.39 -3.92
C PRO A 73 12.73 10.88 -5.28
N GLY A 74 13.73 11.77 -5.25
CA GLY A 74 14.40 12.28 -6.45
C GLY A 74 13.53 13.20 -7.32
N SER A 75 12.74 14.08 -6.68
CA SER A 75 11.93 15.11 -7.34
C SER A 75 10.82 14.59 -8.27
N ARG A 76 10.40 13.34 -8.08
CA ARG A 76 9.30 12.71 -8.83
C ARG A 76 7.97 13.10 -8.19
N ILE A 77 7.29 14.08 -8.78
CA ILE A 77 6.07 14.68 -8.20
C ILE A 77 4.97 14.69 -9.23
N LEU A 78 3.79 14.19 -8.87
CA LEU A 78 2.57 14.29 -9.67
C LEU A 78 1.52 15.10 -8.93
N GLY A 79 0.95 16.11 -9.60
CA GLY A 79 -0.13 16.94 -9.07
C GLY A 79 -1.48 16.22 -9.07
N ALA A 80 -2.38 16.63 -8.17
CA ALA A 80 -3.72 16.06 -8.02
C ALA A 80 -4.52 16.09 -9.34
N ASP A 81 -4.46 17.20 -10.09
CA ASP A 81 -5.21 17.32 -11.36
C ASP A 81 -4.68 16.38 -12.44
N TYR A 82 -3.36 16.26 -12.57
CA TYR A 82 -2.74 15.30 -13.48
C TYR A 82 -3.13 13.86 -13.09
N LEU A 83 -3.07 13.54 -11.80
CA LEU A 83 -3.46 12.23 -11.30
C LEU A 83 -4.94 11.95 -11.57
N TYR A 84 -5.81 12.94 -11.39
CA TYR A 84 -7.23 12.82 -11.68
C TYR A 84 -7.48 12.57 -13.17
N GLU A 85 -6.86 13.36 -14.05
CA GLU A 85 -6.98 13.24 -15.51
C GLU A 85 -6.50 11.88 -16.02
N LYS A 86 -5.37 11.39 -15.49
CA LYS A 86 -4.70 10.17 -15.96
C LYS A 86 -5.17 8.89 -15.27
N SER A 87 -5.99 9.00 -14.24
CA SER A 87 -6.61 7.85 -13.57
C SER A 87 -7.98 7.55 -14.15
N VAL A 88 -8.44 6.32 -13.95
CA VAL A 88 -9.81 5.90 -14.32
C VAL A 88 -10.69 5.82 -13.07
N PRO A 89 -11.99 6.17 -13.14
CA PRO A 89 -12.90 5.95 -12.02
C PRO A 89 -12.88 4.49 -11.58
N LEU A 90 -12.80 4.26 -10.27
CA LEU A 90 -12.81 2.93 -9.67
C LEU A 90 -14.12 2.74 -8.90
N PRO A 91 -15.00 1.83 -9.33
CA PRO A 91 -16.31 1.72 -8.73
C PRO A 91 -16.25 1.04 -7.34
N PRO A 92 -17.18 1.36 -6.41
CA PRO A 92 -17.10 0.92 -5.02
C PRO A 92 -16.97 -0.60 -4.82
N GLU A 93 -17.65 -1.39 -5.64
CA GLU A 93 -17.61 -2.86 -5.60
C GLU A 93 -16.22 -3.44 -5.92
N SER A 94 -15.36 -2.67 -6.58
CA SER A 94 -13.99 -3.08 -6.91
C SER A 94 -13.01 -2.76 -5.78
N LEU A 95 -13.31 -1.75 -4.94
CA LEU A 95 -12.41 -1.29 -3.88
C LEU A 95 -12.09 -2.38 -2.85
N GLN A 96 -13.04 -3.28 -2.59
CA GLN A 96 -12.90 -4.35 -1.59
C GLN A 96 -11.74 -5.33 -1.89
N PHE A 97 -11.26 -5.38 -3.13
CA PHE A 97 -10.15 -6.26 -3.55
C PHE A 97 -8.79 -5.56 -3.51
N GLU A 98 -8.77 -4.26 -3.26
CA GLU A 98 -7.56 -3.46 -3.22
C GLU A 98 -6.85 -3.63 -1.90
N ASN A 99 -5.59 -4.03 -1.98
CA ASN A 99 -4.81 -4.41 -0.81
C ASN A 99 -3.38 -3.91 -0.87
N LEU A 100 -2.80 -3.79 0.33
CA LEU A 100 -1.42 -3.45 0.57
C LEU A 100 -0.82 -4.43 1.56
N ARG A 101 0.37 -4.93 1.25
CA ARG A 101 1.17 -5.76 2.14
C ARG A 101 1.72 -4.93 3.30
N LEU A 102 1.39 -5.35 4.51
CA LEU A 102 2.00 -4.81 5.73
C LEU A 102 3.24 -5.63 6.14
N GLY A 103 3.19 -6.95 5.95
CA GLY A 103 4.28 -7.88 6.26
C GLY A 103 4.20 -9.13 5.40
N TYR A 104 5.36 -9.66 5.01
CA TYR A 104 5.48 -10.93 4.28
C TYR A 104 6.90 -11.46 4.48
N GLN A 105 7.04 -12.52 5.27
CA GLN A 105 8.36 -13.03 5.62
C GLN A 105 8.37 -14.56 5.64
N ASN A 106 9.38 -15.13 5.01
CA ASN A 106 9.67 -16.55 5.11
C ASN A 106 10.43 -16.82 6.42
N GLN A 107 9.88 -17.69 7.25
CA GLN A 107 10.45 -18.18 8.51
C GLN A 107 11.12 -19.54 8.34
N ALA A 108 11.22 -20.05 7.12
CA ALA A 108 12.01 -21.24 6.84
C ALA A 108 13.52 -20.98 6.97
N PRO A 109 14.32 -21.97 7.42
CA PRO A 109 13.89 -23.32 7.80
C PRO A 109 13.08 -23.33 9.10
N SER A 110 12.07 -24.20 9.16
CA SER A 110 11.24 -24.41 10.36
C SER A 110 10.84 -25.88 10.48
N ASP A 111 10.32 -26.27 11.64
CA ASP A 111 9.80 -27.62 11.87
C ASP A 111 8.65 -28.01 10.93
N LYS A 112 8.01 -27.02 10.28
CA LYS A 112 6.93 -27.23 9.32
C LYS A 112 7.44 -27.48 7.90
N HIS A 113 8.47 -26.73 7.48
CA HIS A 113 9.04 -26.85 6.14
C HIS A 113 10.47 -26.29 6.08
N PRO A 114 11.40 -26.95 5.37
CA PRO A 114 12.80 -26.53 5.30
C PRO A 114 13.03 -25.26 4.49
N SER A 115 12.15 -24.90 3.56
CA SER A 115 12.40 -23.78 2.63
C SER A 115 11.23 -22.79 2.46
N HIS A 116 10.03 -23.11 2.96
CA HIS A 116 8.83 -22.31 2.73
C HIS A 116 7.86 -22.41 3.89
N HIS A 117 7.93 -21.43 4.79
CA HIS A 117 6.98 -21.24 5.87
C HIS A 117 6.79 -19.74 6.04
N VAL A 118 5.85 -19.20 5.29
CA VAL A 118 5.65 -17.76 5.14
C VAL A 118 4.50 -17.29 6.01
N TYR A 119 4.74 -16.24 6.77
CA TYR A 119 3.69 -15.48 7.44
C TYR A 119 3.44 -14.19 6.66
N CYS A 120 2.17 -13.83 6.49
CA CYS A 120 1.79 -12.62 5.79
C CYS A 120 0.69 -11.84 6.52
N VAL A 121 0.76 -10.52 6.38
CA VAL A 121 -0.24 -9.56 6.84
C VAL A 121 -0.53 -8.61 5.69
N TYR A 122 -1.80 -8.50 5.31
CA TYR A 122 -2.29 -7.58 4.30
C TYR A 122 -3.36 -6.67 4.88
N LEU A 123 -3.43 -5.44 4.35
CA LEU A 123 -4.48 -4.48 4.60
C LEU A 123 -5.40 -4.44 3.39
N TYR A 124 -6.70 -4.48 3.62
CA TYR A 124 -7.75 -4.23 2.63
C TYR A 124 -8.56 -3.02 3.09
N PRO A 125 -8.08 -1.78 2.88
CA PRO A 125 -8.64 -0.59 3.56
C PRO A 125 -10.12 -0.32 3.29
N PHE A 126 -10.66 -0.86 2.19
CA PHE A 126 -12.04 -0.67 1.76
C PHE A 126 -12.93 -1.90 1.99
N HIS A 127 -12.36 -3.00 2.52
CA HIS A 127 -13.12 -4.22 2.84
C HIS A 127 -13.73 -4.11 4.25
N GLU A 128 -14.88 -4.75 4.47
CA GLU A 128 -15.56 -4.76 5.78
C GLU A 128 -14.69 -5.34 6.92
N LYS A 129 -13.81 -6.27 6.54
CA LYS A 129 -12.80 -6.92 7.39
C LYS A 129 -11.42 -6.59 6.84
N PRO A 130 -10.82 -5.46 7.24
CA PRO A 130 -9.68 -4.89 6.52
C PRO A 130 -8.33 -5.51 6.88
N PHE A 131 -8.26 -6.42 7.85
CA PHE A 131 -7.01 -7.05 8.28
C PHE A 131 -6.96 -8.51 7.85
N ALA A 132 -6.11 -8.83 6.89
CA ALA A 132 -5.80 -10.20 6.49
C ALA A 132 -4.54 -10.69 7.20
N ILE A 133 -4.62 -11.83 7.88
CA ILE A 133 -3.47 -12.60 8.35
C ILE A 133 -3.47 -13.97 7.71
N GLY A 134 -2.29 -14.43 7.32
CA GLY A 134 -2.13 -15.73 6.70
C GLY A 134 -0.80 -16.40 6.99
N GLU A 135 -0.78 -17.70 6.71
CA GLU A 135 0.34 -18.61 6.85
C GLU A 135 0.35 -19.51 5.62
N SER A 136 1.51 -19.68 4.98
CA SER A 136 1.69 -20.54 3.81
C SER A 136 2.88 -21.45 4.03
N ILE A 137 2.65 -22.76 4.00
CA ILE A 137 3.65 -23.79 4.22
C ILE A 137 3.87 -24.54 2.89
N GLY A 138 5.11 -24.95 2.60
CA GLY A 138 5.45 -25.80 1.45
C GLY A 138 5.62 -25.11 0.10
N GLY A 139 4.77 -24.13 -0.20
CA GLY A 139 4.83 -23.34 -1.43
C GLY A 139 4.16 -24.02 -2.64
N GLY A 140 3.49 -23.23 -3.50
CA GLY A 140 2.76 -23.74 -4.67
C GLY A 140 1.25 -23.91 -4.45
N HIS A 141 0.52 -24.27 -5.52
CA HIS A 141 -0.96 -24.31 -5.58
C HIS A 141 -1.61 -25.45 -4.76
N ALA A 142 -0.83 -26.27 -4.04
CA ALA A 142 -1.33 -27.51 -3.43
C ALA A 142 -0.91 -27.72 -1.96
N GLU A 143 -0.50 -26.67 -1.23
CA GLU A 143 0.10 -26.85 0.11
C GLU A 143 -0.57 -26.04 1.23
N MET A 144 -0.45 -26.56 2.45
CA MET A 144 -1.16 -26.13 3.66
C MET A 144 -0.98 -24.64 3.94
N GLY A 145 -2.07 -23.99 4.32
CA GLY A 145 -2.05 -22.57 4.65
C GLY A 145 -3.44 -22.00 4.77
N TYR A 146 -3.52 -20.77 5.25
CA TYR A 146 -4.76 -20.02 5.34
C TYR A 146 -4.49 -18.54 5.15
N SER A 147 -5.53 -17.82 4.77
CA SER A 147 -5.59 -16.37 4.84
C SER A 147 -7.01 -16.02 5.25
N VAL A 148 -7.16 -15.27 6.34
CA VAL A 148 -8.47 -14.90 6.88
C VAL A 148 -8.50 -13.41 7.15
N ASN A 149 -9.61 -12.79 6.75
CA ASN A 149 -9.88 -11.38 6.98
C ASN A 149 -10.63 -11.17 8.30
N TYR A 150 -10.24 -10.13 9.04
CA TYR A 150 -10.78 -9.75 10.33
C TYR A 150 -11.13 -8.25 10.36
N THR A 151 -12.19 -7.92 11.08
CA THR A 151 -12.37 -6.57 11.62
C THR A 151 -11.28 -6.28 12.66
N LEU A 152 -11.09 -5.00 13.04
CA LEU A 152 -10.14 -4.66 14.13
C LEU A 152 -10.49 -5.38 15.43
N ALA A 153 -11.77 -5.45 15.80
CA ALA A 153 -12.22 -6.09 17.02
C ALA A 153 -11.97 -7.61 17.00
N GLU A 154 -12.27 -8.28 15.88
CA GLU A 154 -11.99 -9.71 15.72
C GLU A 154 -10.48 -9.98 15.77
N LEU A 155 -9.66 -9.15 15.11
CA LEU A 155 -8.20 -9.29 15.14
C LEU A 155 -7.66 -9.18 16.57
N LEU A 156 -8.10 -8.17 17.33
CA LEU A 156 -7.64 -7.95 18.70
C LEU A 156 -8.09 -9.05 19.67
N ALA A 157 -9.17 -9.77 19.34
CA ALA A 157 -9.65 -10.91 20.12
C ALA A 157 -8.86 -12.21 19.85
N LEU A 158 -8.07 -12.29 18.77
CA LEU A 158 -7.23 -13.46 18.49
C LEU A 158 -6.03 -13.50 19.44
N PRO A 159 -5.77 -14.59 20.17
CA PRO A 159 -4.64 -14.64 21.11
C PRO A 159 -3.25 -14.38 20.48
N ASP A 160 -3.04 -14.84 19.24
CA ASP A 160 -1.72 -14.88 18.59
C ASP A 160 -1.53 -13.84 17.47
N TRP A 161 -2.41 -12.85 17.32
CA TRP A 161 -2.30 -11.89 16.21
C TRP A 161 -0.96 -11.13 16.23
N LYS A 162 -0.44 -10.80 17.42
CA LYS A 162 0.85 -10.10 17.57
C LYS A 162 2.00 -10.94 17.03
N ARG A 163 1.99 -12.23 17.33
CA ARG A 163 2.99 -13.19 16.83
C ARG A 163 2.95 -13.28 15.30
N HIS A 164 1.77 -13.26 14.68
CA HIS A 164 1.65 -13.20 13.22
C HIS A 164 2.29 -11.93 12.63
N PHE A 165 2.07 -10.78 13.26
CA PHE A 165 2.71 -9.53 12.85
C PHE A 165 4.24 -9.61 13.01
N GLU A 166 4.74 -10.18 14.11
CA GLU A 166 6.18 -10.38 14.32
C GLU A 166 6.79 -11.29 13.25
N LEU A 167 6.22 -12.48 13.04
CA LEU A 167 6.72 -13.47 12.09
C LEU A 167 6.58 -13.05 10.64
N SER A 168 5.72 -12.08 10.32
CA SER A 168 5.60 -11.51 8.97
C SER A 168 6.51 -10.30 8.74
N GLY A 169 7.31 -9.88 9.73
CA GLY A 169 8.12 -8.65 9.67
C GLY A 169 7.33 -7.36 9.92
N GLY A 170 6.06 -7.47 10.28
CA GLY A 170 5.13 -6.39 10.63
C GLY A 170 5.12 -5.97 12.11
N ALA A 171 6.12 -6.38 12.91
CA ALA A 171 6.17 -6.12 14.36
C ALA A 171 5.97 -4.64 14.73
N TRP A 172 6.45 -3.73 13.88
CA TRP A 172 6.33 -2.28 14.06
C TRP A 172 4.86 -1.78 14.15
N ALA A 173 3.92 -2.52 13.55
CA ALA A 173 2.50 -2.13 13.54
C ALA A 173 1.75 -2.60 14.79
N VAL A 174 2.29 -3.56 15.56
CA VAL A 174 1.67 -4.09 16.78
C VAL A 174 1.28 -2.98 17.78
N PRO A 175 2.14 -2.01 18.15
CA PRO A 175 1.73 -0.95 19.07
C PRO A 175 0.65 -0.03 18.50
N LEU A 176 0.59 0.18 17.17
CA LEU A 176 -0.44 0.98 16.53
C LEU A 176 -1.79 0.27 16.59
N VAL A 177 -1.82 -1.01 16.19
CA VAL A 177 -3.03 -1.84 16.19
C VAL A 177 -3.55 -2.06 17.61
N SER A 178 -2.67 -2.30 18.59
CA SER A 178 -3.07 -2.58 19.98
C SER A 178 -3.78 -1.41 20.67
N ASN A 179 -3.44 -0.18 20.28
CA ASN A 179 -3.95 1.04 20.94
C ASN A 179 -5.05 1.75 20.13
N ALA A 180 -5.42 1.21 18.97
CA ALA A 180 -6.38 1.83 18.09
C ALA A 180 -7.82 1.62 18.57
N ASN A 181 -8.60 2.69 18.48
CA ASN A 181 -10.05 2.69 18.72
C ASN A 181 -10.86 3.07 17.47
N GLU A 182 -10.21 3.66 16.46
CA GLU A 182 -10.82 4.16 15.22
C GLU A 182 -10.22 3.42 14.00
N PRO A 183 -10.87 2.37 13.46
CA PRO A 183 -10.30 1.54 12.40
C PRO A 183 -9.88 2.32 11.14
N LYS A 184 -10.67 3.32 10.73
CA LYS A 184 -10.35 4.13 9.54
C LYS A 184 -9.07 4.96 9.73
N VAL A 185 -8.92 5.58 10.90
CA VAL A 185 -7.72 6.36 11.24
C VAL A 185 -6.49 5.44 11.30
N LEU A 186 -6.63 4.28 11.93
CA LEU A 186 -5.57 3.27 11.99
C LEU A 186 -5.16 2.82 10.58
N LEU A 187 -6.10 2.47 9.71
CA LEU A 187 -5.79 2.00 8.35
C LEU A 187 -5.02 3.05 7.55
N LYS A 188 -5.46 4.31 7.62
CA LYS A 188 -4.76 5.42 6.99
C LYS A 188 -3.31 5.52 7.50
N GLN A 189 -3.15 5.50 8.83
CA GLN A 189 -1.83 5.56 9.46
C GLN A 189 -0.93 4.38 9.07
N LEU A 190 -1.48 3.16 9.03
CA LEU A 190 -0.72 1.98 8.64
C LEU A 190 -0.26 2.04 7.18
N VAL A 191 -1.13 2.48 6.27
CA VAL A 191 -0.78 2.66 4.86
C VAL A 191 0.33 3.69 4.70
N GLU A 192 0.21 4.84 5.36
CA GLU A 192 1.25 5.88 5.34
C GLU A 192 2.57 5.38 5.93
N MET A 193 2.53 4.62 7.02
CA MET A 193 3.73 4.04 7.63
C MET A 193 4.38 2.98 6.74
N VAL A 194 3.60 2.16 6.02
CA VAL A 194 4.17 1.23 5.00
C VAL A 194 4.90 2.04 3.94
N CYS A 195 4.27 3.09 3.39
CA CYS A 195 4.90 3.93 2.37
C CYS A 195 6.23 4.55 2.86
N GLN A 196 6.25 5.08 4.08
CA GLN A 196 7.46 5.66 4.66
C GLN A 196 8.56 4.61 4.87
N ARG A 197 8.20 3.40 5.30
CA ARG A 197 9.17 2.33 5.59
C ARG A 197 9.79 1.74 4.33
N GLU A 198 9.06 1.68 3.23
CA GLU A 198 9.60 1.32 1.91
C GLU A 198 10.62 2.37 1.39
N GLY A 199 10.60 3.57 1.96
CA GLY A 199 11.61 4.61 1.73
C GLY A 199 12.76 4.67 2.72
N GLY A 200 12.67 3.95 3.82
CA GLY A 200 13.79 3.73 4.72
C GLY A 200 14.78 2.80 4.03
N THR A 201 15.94 3.34 3.69
CA THR A 201 17.11 2.58 3.25
C THR A 201 17.36 1.41 4.21
N GLN A 202 17.32 0.19 3.68
CA GLN A 202 18.20 -0.88 4.18
C GLN A 202 19.62 -0.59 3.71
#